data_AF-A0A7V6B4M9-F1
#
_entry.id   AF-A0A7V6B4M9-F1
#
_cell.length_a   1.000
_cell.length_b   1.000
_cell.length_c   1.000
_cell.angle_alpha   90.00
_cell.angle_beta   90.00
_cell.angle_gamma   90.00
#
_symmetry.space_group_name_H-M   'P 1'
#
loop_
_entity.id
_entity.type
_entity.pdbx_description
1 polymer ?
#
loop_
_entity_poly.entity_id
_entity_poly.type
_entity_poly.pdbx_seq_one_letter_code
_entity_poly.pdbx_strand_id
1 'polypeptide(L)'
;MSVKFPLKFVVGEKTGKFKASTSIDVLLQSSRNVRLELAFFEIDYSLLIRNARDALASLVNHDTKDARIYWLVGDAILRFLERIEDCGFYLFQQNRTLARDIGVSESSVKKILSFRKRFLKISMVDPTIPWARYRENRVLASKQAVSMPMGVRDKA
;
A
#
# COMPACT_ATOMS: atom_id res chain seq x y z
N MET A 1 -15.81 -18.68 -0.15
CA MET A 1 -14.89 -17.61 0.33
C MET A 1 -13.93 -18.25 1.31
N SER A 2 -12.62 -18.11 1.12
CA SER A 2 -11.64 -18.53 2.12
C SER A 2 -11.73 -17.61 3.34
N VAL A 3 -11.70 -18.20 4.54
CA VAL A 3 -11.67 -17.44 5.80
C VAL A 3 -10.32 -16.72 5.88
N LYS A 4 -10.34 -15.39 6.06
CA LYS A 4 -9.13 -14.57 6.26
C LYS A 4 -8.94 -14.24 7.74
N PHE A 5 -7.69 -14.20 8.20
CA PHE A 5 -7.35 -13.97 9.60
C PHE A 5 -6.82 -12.55 9.86
N PRO A 6 -7.12 -11.94 11.02
CA PRO A 6 -6.58 -10.62 11.34
C PRO A 6 -5.07 -10.70 11.54
N LEU A 7 -4.34 -9.75 10.97
CA LEU A 7 -2.92 -9.52 11.22
C LEU A 7 -2.76 -8.20 11.97
N LYS A 8 -2.03 -8.22 13.07
CA LYS A 8 -1.73 -7.06 13.90
C LYS A 8 -0.22 -6.89 14.01
N PHE A 9 0.24 -5.65 13.95
CA PHE A 9 1.65 -5.31 14.18
C PHE A 9 1.81 -4.43 15.43
N VAL A 10 2.74 -4.82 16.27
CA VAL A 10 3.14 -4.08 17.48
C VAL A 10 4.65 -3.82 17.41
N VAL A 11 5.08 -2.61 17.75
CA VAL A 11 6.51 -2.30 17.85
C VAL A 11 7.04 -2.88 19.16
N GLY A 12 8.07 -3.71 19.10
CA GLY A 12 8.78 -4.17 20.28
C GLY A 12 9.55 -3.00 20.92
N GLU A 13 9.13 -2.57 22.11
CA GLU A 13 9.68 -1.40 22.82
C GLU A 13 11.21 -1.42 22.95
N LYS A 14 11.80 -2.61 23.12
CA LYS A 14 13.25 -2.78 23.32
C LYS A 14 14.05 -2.91 22.03
N THR A 15 13.41 -3.27 20.92
CA THR A 15 14.10 -3.64 19.67
C THR A 15 13.80 -2.71 18.51
N GLY A 16 12.73 -1.90 18.61
CA GLY A 16 12.19 -1.13 17.49
C GLY A 16 11.66 -2.00 16.34
N LYS A 17 11.65 -3.33 16.51
CA LYS A 17 11.20 -4.28 15.48
C LYS A 17 9.70 -4.48 15.56
N PHE A 18 9.04 -4.59 14.41
CA PHE A 18 7.63 -4.98 14.37
C PHE A 18 7.48 -6.47 14.70
N LYS A 19 6.47 -6.78 15.49
CA LYS A 19 6.01 -8.13 15.80
C LYS A 19 4.64 -8.35 15.21
N ALA A 20 4.46 -9.45 14.50
CA ALA A 20 3.20 -9.83 13.88
C ALA A 20 2.43 -10.79 14.80
N SER A 21 1.13 -10.58 14.94
CA SER A 21 0.24 -11.50 15.65
C SER A 21 -1.08 -11.68 14.91
N THR A 22 -1.71 -12.83 15.13
CA THR A 22 -2.95 -13.23 14.49
C THR A 22 -3.84 -14.03 15.45
N SER A 23 -5.03 -14.42 15.01
CA SER A 23 -5.97 -15.25 15.80
C SER A 23 -5.46 -16.68 15.95
N ILE A 24 -5.68 -17.29 17.12
CA ILE A 24 -5.30 -18.69 17.38
C ILE A 24 -5.94 -19.68 16.40
N ASP A 25 -7.12 -19.34 15.87
CA ASP A 25 -7.88 -20.15 14.90
C ASP A 25 -7.06 -20.51 13.65
N VAL A 26 -6.07 -19.69 13.27
CA VAL A 26 -5.21 -19.99 12.13
C VAL A 26 -4.38 -21.27 12.37
N LEU A 27 -4.08 -21.59 13.63
CA LEU A 27 -3.31 -22.79 14.00
C LEU A 27 -4.10 -24.08 13.78
N LEU A 28 -5.43 -23.99 13.68
CA LEU A 28 -6.28 -25.12 13.34
C LEU A 28 -6.15 -25.49 11.84
N GLN A 29 -5.51 -24.64 11.03
CA GLN A 29 -5.20 -24.93 9.63
C GLN A 29 -3.88 -25.69 9.51
N SER A 30 -3.96 -27.02 9.60
CA SER A 30 -2.83 -27.96 9.64
C SER A 30 -1.88 -27.91 8.43
N SER A 31 -2.28 -27.30 7.31
CA SER A 31 -1.46 -27.17 6.10
C SER A 31 -0.53 -25.95 6.08
N ARG A 32 -0.57 -25.07 7.08
CA ARG A 32 0.14 -23.78 7.06
C ARG A 32 1.28 -23.72 8.06
N ASN A 33 2.42 -23.18 7.63
CA ASN A 33 3.50 -22.81 8.54
C ASN A 33 3.32 -21.35 8.99
N VAL A 34 2.34 -21.14 9.88
CA VAL A 34 1.95 -19.81 10.38
C VAL A 34 3.14 -19.06 10.98
N ARG A 35 4.05 -19.74 11.68
CA ARG A 35 5.22 -19.10 12.28
C ARG A 35 6.13 -18.48 11.22
N LEU A 36 6.38 -19.20 10.13
CA LEU A 36 7.21 -18.72 9.04
C LEU A 36 6.55 -17.56 8.29
N GLU A 37 5.24 -17.65 8.04
CA GLU A 37 4.46 -16.57 7.42
C GLU A 37 4.51 -15.29 8.26
N LEU A 38 4.27 -15.39 9.58
CA LEU A 38 4.35 -14.24 10.48
C LEU A 38 5.76 -13.62 10.50
N ALA A 39 6.82 -14.44 10.58
CA ALA A 39 8.19 -13.95 10.54
C ALA A 39 8.52 -13.22 9.23
N PHE A 40 8.01 -13.73 8.10
CA PHE A 40 8.13 -13.05 6.81
C PHE A 40 7.43 -11.69 6.82
N PHE A 41 6.20 -11.62 7.32
CA PHE A 41 5.45 -10.35 7.39
C PHE A 41 6.08 -9.34 8.34
N GLU A 42 6.72 -9.76 9.42
CA GLU A 42 7.47 -8.85 10.31
C GLU A 42 8.58 -8.13 9.55
N ILE A 43 9.35 -8.86 8.74
CA ILE A 43 10.44 -8.29 7.93
C ILE A 43 9.86 -7.37 6.85
N ASP A 44 8.88 -7.86 6.08
CA ASP A 44 8.29 -7.14 4.96
C ASP A 44 7.60 -5.84 5.42
N TYR A 45 6.83 -5.89 6.51
CA TYR A 45 6.20 -4.72 7.10
C TYR A 45 7.22 -3.73 7.66
N SER A 46 8.30 -4.22 8.30
CA SER A 46 9.36 -3.34 8.80
C SER A 46 10.04 -2.56 7.66
N LEU A 47 10.30 -3.23 6.53
CA LEU A 47 10.86 -2.59 5.34
C LEU A 47 9.88 -1.57 4.73
N LEU A 48 8.59 -1.93 4.63
CA LEU A 48 7.55 -1.03 4.14
C LEU A 48 7.50 0.27 4.97
N ILE A 49 7.40 0.15 6.29
CA ILE A 49 7.25 1.31 7.17
C ILE A 49 8.50 2.19 7.14
N ARG A 50 9.70 1.61 7.18
CA ARG A 50 10.95 2.37 7.07
C ARG A 50 11.01 3.14 5.75
N ASN A 51 10.81 2.46 4.63
CA ASN A 51 10.90 3.09 3.31
C ASN A 51 9.82 4.17 3.13
N ALA A 52 8.60 3.94 3.63
CA ALA A 52 7.53 4.94 3.58
C ALA A 52 7.85 6.19 4.43
N ARG A 53 8.39 6.00 5.64
CA ARG A 53 8.84 7.11 6.50
C ARG A 53 9.94 7.92 5.81
N ASP A 54 10.98 7.25 5.33
CA ASP A 54 12.13 7.91 4.71
C ASP A 54 11.72 8.68 3.44
N ALA A 55 10.85 8.07 2.62
CA ALA A 55 10.30 8.71 1.42
C ALA A 55 9.45 9.94 1.74
N LEU A 56 8.63 9.90 2.80
CA LEU A 56 7.81 11.05 3.18
C LEU A 56 8.60 12.12 3.93
N ALA A 57 9.64 11.75 4.67
CA ALA A 57 10.54 12.68 5.36
C ALA A 57 11.38 13.49 4.36
N SER A 58 11.82 12.88 3.25
CA SER A 58 12.58 13.61 2.23
C SER A 58 11.79 14.78 1.62
N LEU A 59 10.45 14.69 1.58
CA LEU A 59 9.57 15.75 1.09
C LEU A 59 9.48 17.00 1.97
N VAL A 60 9.98 16.96 3.21
CA VAL A 60 9.89 18.12 4.14
C VAL A 60 10.74 19.28 3.66
N ASN A 61 11.84 19.01 2.94
CA ASN A 61 12.82 20.02 2.52
C ASN A 61 12.64 20.49 1.05
N HIS A 62 11.58 20.07 0.38
CA HIS A 62 11.35 20.41 -1.04
C HIS A 62 10.11 21.30 -1.20
N ASP A 63 10.30 22.50 -1.78
CA ASP A 63 9.26 23.51 -2.05
C ASP A 63 8.08 22.95 -2.85
N THR A 64 8.34 21.97 -3.72
CA THR A 64 7.32 21.20 -4.41
C THR A 64 7.38 19.74 -3.96
N LYS A 65 6.38 19.31 -3.19
CA LYS A 65 6.25 17.91 -2.80
C LYS A 65 5.88 17.06 -4.02
N ASP A 66 6.88 16.41 -4.61
CA ASP A 66 6.73 15.54 -5.78
C ASP A 66 5.65 14.47 -5.51
N ALA A 67 4.54 14.56 -6.26
CA ALA A 67 3.40 13.68 -6.10
C ALA A 67 3.74 12.20 -6.37
N ARG A 68 4.80 11.92 -7.15
CA ARG A 68 5.26 10.55 -7.44
C ARG A 68 5.70 9.82 -6.17
N ILE A 69 6.22 10.52 -5.17
CA ILE A 69 6.62 9.91 -3.89
C ILE A 69 5.38 9.34 -3.18
N TYR A 70 4.29 10.11 -3.11
CA TYR A 70 3.02 9.61 -2.56
C TYR A 70 2.47 8.44 -3.36
N TRP A 71 2.70 8.41 -4.68
CA TRP A 71 2.29 7.29 -5.53
C TRP A 71 3.07 6.02 -5.16
N LEU A 72 4.39 6.12 -5.04
CA LEU A 72 5.28 5.01 -4.68
C LEU A 72 4.95 4.44 -3.30
N VAL A 73 4.71 5.32 -2.31
CA VAL A 73 4.27 4.91 -0.98
C VAL A 73 2.94 4.17 -1.05
N GLY A 74 1.97 4.71 -1.80
CA GLY A 74 0.68 4.05 -2.00
C GLY A 74 0.81 2.69 -2.70
N ASP A 75 1.68 2.58 -3.70
CA ASP A 75 1.93 1.32 -4.42
C ASP A 75 2.54 0.27 -3.49
N ALA A 76 3.55 0.64 -2.70
CA ALA A 76 4.19 -0.25 -1.75
C ALA A 76 3.20 -0.77 -0.69
N ILE A 77 2.34 0.11 -0.16
CA ILE A 77 1.30 -0.30 0.79
C ILE A 77 0.31 -1.26 0.13
N LEU A 78 -0.20 -0.95 -1.07
CA LEU A 78 -1.17 -1.82 -1.75
C LEU A 78 -0.60 -3.20 -2.06
N ARG A 79 0.65 -3.28 -2.55
CA ARG A 79 1.33 -4.56 -2.78
C ARG A 79 1.51 -5.38 -1.51
N PHE A 80 1.84 -4.72 -0.39
CA PHE A 80 1.92 -5.41 0.90
C PHE A 80 0.56 -5.96 1.31
N LEU A 81 -0.51 -5.15 1.19
CA LEU A 81 -1.87 -5.57 1.54
C LEU A 81 -2.35 -6.73 0.66
N GLU A 82 -2.07 -6.69 -0.65
CA GLU A 82 -2.36 -7.77 -1.58
C GLU A 82 -1.63 -9.06 -1.18
N ARG A 83 -0.32 -8.98 -0.88
CA ARG A 83 0.45 -10.15 -0.42
C ARG A 83 -0.12 -10.79 0.84
N ILE A 84 -0.46 -9.99 1.87
CA ILE A 84 -1.04 -10.58 3.09
C ILE A 84 -2.42 -11.18 2.81
N GLU A 85 -3.20 -10.60 1.89
CA GLU A 85 -4.51 -11.10 1.49
C GLU A 85 -4.42 -12.41 0.71
N ASP A 86 -3.44 -12.56 -0.17
CA ASP A 86 -3.15 -13.79 -0.91
C ASP A 86 -2.73 -14.91 0.05
N CYS A 87 -2.05 -14.56 1.13
CA CYS A 87 -1.77 -15.47 2.24
C CYS A 87 -2.96 -15.63 3.20
N GLY A 88 -4.16 -15.17 2.88
CA GLY A 88 -5.34 -15.38 3.75
C GLY A 88 -5.32 -14.59 5.05
N PHE A 89 -4.64 -13.45 5.09
CA PHE A 89 -4.67 -12.49 6.20
C PHE A 89 -5.31 -11.16 5.77
N TYR A 90 -5.62 -10.31 6.74
CA TYR A 90 -5.95 -8.91 6.49
C TYR A 90 -5.36 -8.03 7.59
N LEU A 91 -4.94 -6.81 7.27
CA LEU A 91 -4.40 -5.90 8.27
C LEU A 91 -5.52 -5.33 9.15
N PHE A 92 -5.52 -5.70 10.44
CA PHE A 92 -6.52 -5.21 11.39
C PHE A 92 -6.37 -3.69 11.59
N GLN A 93 -7.49 -2.96 11.50
CA GLN A 93 -7.52 -1.49 11.56
C GLN A 93 -6.51 -0.83 10.59
N GLN A 94 -6.40 -1.37 9.36
CA GLN A 94 -5.42 -0.99 8.32
C GLN A 94 -5.00 0.48 8.32
N ASN A 95 -5.93 1.42 8.13
CA ASN A 95 -5.58 2.83 8.00
C ASN A 95 -4.99 3.40 9.30
N ARG A 96 -5.50 3.00 10.46
CA ARG A 96 -5.02 3.44 11.77
C ARG A 96 -3.62 2.88 12.06
N THR A 97 -3.42 1.59 11.79
CA THR A 97 -2.13 0.92 11.98
C THR A 97 -1.06 1.55 11.11
N LEU A 98 -1.33 1.72 9.81
CA LEU A 98 -0.42 2.39 8.87
C LEU A 98 -0.18 3.86 9.24
N ALA A 99 -1.21 4.60 9.68
CA ALA A 99 -1.07 6.00 10.06
C ALA A 99 -0.11 6.18 11.24
N ARG A 100 -0.34 5.41 12.32
CA ARG A 100 0.54 5.36 13.50
C ARG A 100 1.97 5.01 13.09
N ASP A 101 2.11 3.96 12.29
CA ASP A 101 3.43 3.42 11.97
C ASP A 101 4.17 4.27 10.95
N ILE A 102 3.51 4.92 10.00
CA ILE A 102 4.18 5.82 9.04
C ILE A 102 4.42 7.21 9.65
N GLY A 103 3.65 7.62 10.66
CA GLY A 103 3.75 8.96 11.27
C GLY A 103 2.94 10.02 10.52
N VAL A 104 1.79 9.63 9.96
CA VAL A 104 0.86 10.54 9.26
C VAL A 104 -0.57 10.35 9.78
N SER A 105 -1.52 11.22 9.40
CA SER A 105 -2.92 11.03 9.75
C SER A 105 -3.56 9.87 8.99
N GLU A 106 -4.59 9.23 9.57
CA GLU A 106 -5.41 8.23 8.87
C GLU A 106 -6.03 8.77 7.58
N SER A 107 -6.44 10.04 7.59
CA SER A 107 -6.95 10.73 6.40
C SER A 107 -5.89 10.86 5.31
N SER A 108 -4.62 11.03 5.67
CA SER A 108 -3.50 11.07 4.72
C SER A 108 -3.27 9.69 4.11
N VAL A 109 -3.28 8.62 4.89
CA VAL A 109 -3.20 7.23 4.38
C VAL A 109 -4.32 6.96 3.37
N LYS A 110 -5.58 7.29 3.73
CA LYS A 110 -6.72 7.15 2.82
C LYS A 110 -6.52 7.90 1.51
N LYS A 111 -6.04 9.16 1.56
CA LYS A 111 -5.76 9.97 0.37
C LYS A 111 -4.66 9.38 -0.50
N ILE A 112 -3.58 8.88 0.11
CA ILE A 112 -2.48 8.21 -0.59
C ILE A 112 -2.97 6.96 -1.34
N LEU A 113 -3.73 6.10 -0.66
CA LEU A 113 -4.27 4.88 -1.27
C LEU A 113 -5.26 5.18 -2.39
N SER A 114 -6.18 6.12 -2.18
CA SER A 114 -7.12 6.56 -3.23
C SER A 114 -6.41 7.18 -4.42
N PHE A 115 -5.36 7.97 -4.18
CA PHE A 115 -4.53 8.54 -5.23
C PHE A 115 -3.86 7.45 -6.06
N ARG A 116 -3.20 6.47 -5.43
CA ARG A 116 -2.59 5.34 -6.13
C ARG A 116 -3.60 4.52 -6.93
N LYS A 117 -4.81 4.30 -6.39
CA LYS A 117 -5.88 3.58 -7.10
C LYS A 117 -6.42 4.34 -8.32
N ARG A 118 -6.44 5.68 -8.27
CA ARG A 118 -6.90 6.52 -9.39
C ARG A 118 -5.86 6.63 -10.50
N PHE A 119 -4.58 6.69 -10.18
CA PHE A 119 -3.50 6.78 -11.16
C PHE A 119 -2.80 5.42 -11.22
N LEU A 120 -3.18 4.56 -12.17
CA LEU A 120 -2.74 3.16 -12.17
C LEU A 120 -1.26 2.96 -12.45
N LYS A 121 -0.62 3.90 -13.16
CA LYS A 121 0.80 3.88 -13.50
C LYS A 121 1.46 5.16 -13.00
N ILE A 122 2.71 5.07 -12.57
CA ILE A 122 3.49 6.24 -12.13
C ILE A 122 3.64 7.28 -13.26
N SER A 123 3.66 6.85 -14.51
CA SER A 123 3.71 7.72 -15.70
C SER A 123 2.47 8.60 -15.87
N MET A 124 1.38 8.33 -15.15
CA MET A 124 0.18 9.18 -15.12
C MET A 124 0.28 10.31 -14.08
N VAL A 125 1.37 10.35 -13.30
CA VAL A 125 1.60 11.34 -12.25
C VAL A 125 2.62 12.35 -12.77
N ASP A 126 2.18 13.58 -12.95
CA ASP A 126 3.01 14.71 -13.36
C ASP A 126 3.75 15.26 -12.12
N PRO A 127 5.10 15.22 -12.10
CA PRO A 127 5.89 15.73 -10.98
C PRO A 127 5.81 17.25 -10.80
N THR A 128 5.40 17.99 -11.84
CA THR A 128 5.25 19.45 -11.78
C THR A 128 3.98 19.88 -11.05
N ILE A 129 3.00 18.97 -10.92
CA ILE A 129 1.75 19.22 -10.20
C ILE A 129 1.93 18.90 -8.72
N PRO A 130 1.73 19.87 -7.80
CA PRO A 130 1.90 19.62 -6.37
C PRO A 130 0.93 18.56 -5.83
N TRP A 131 1.40 17.75 -4.86
CA TRP A 131 0.56 16.76 -4.15
C TRP A 131 -0.79 17.31 -3.69
N ALA A 132 -0.84 18.58 -3.26
CA ALA A 132 -2.09 19.23 -2.82
C ALA A 132 -3.21 19.18 -3.87
N ARG A 133 -2.89 19.31 -5.16
CA ARG A 133 -3.88 19.24 -6.25
C ARG A 133 -4.40 17.82 -6.42
N TYR A 134 -3.53 16.82 -6.34
CA TYR A 134 -3.90 15.40 -6.43
C TYR A 134 -4.77 14.96 -5.25
N ARG A 135 -4.38 15.29 -4.01
CA ARG A 135 -5.10 14.87 -2.80
C ARG A 135 -6.50 15.50 -2.67
N GLU A 136 -6.72 16.64 -3.33
CA GLU A 136 -7.99 17.38 -3.39
C GLU A 136 -8.85 16.96 -4.59
N ASN A 137 -8.42 15.95 -5.34
CA ASN A 137 -9.10 15.44 -6.54
C ASN A 137 -9.27 16.48 -7.65
N ARG A 138 -8.40 17.49 -7.71
CA ARG A 138 -8.40 18.54 -8.74
C ARG A 138 -7.65 18.12 -10.03
N VAL A 139 -7.09 16.92 -10.05
CA VAL A 139 -6.40 16.34 -11.21
C VAL A 139 -7.13 15.08 -11.62
N LEU A 140 -7.53 15.00 -12.88
CA LEU A 140 -8.21 13.85 -13.45
C LEU A 140 -7.18 12.86 -13.99
N ALA A 141 -7.41 11.56 -13.80
CA ALA A 141 -6.67 10.55 -14.51
C ALA A 141 -7.09 10.61 -15.98
N SER A 142 -6.15 10.91 -16.88
CA SER A 142 -6.41 10.77 -18.31
C SER A 142 -6.72 9.29 -18.59
N LYS A 143 -7.90 9.02 -19.16
CA LYS A 143 -8.22 7.68 -19.69
C LYS A 143 -7.30 7.42 -20.88
N GLN A 144 -6.15 6.79 -20.69
CA GLN A 144 -5.42 6.24 -21.83
C GLN A 144 -6.13 4.96 -22.29
N ALA A 145 -6.69 5.08 -23.48
CA ALA A 145 -7.26 4.09 -24.39
C ALA A 145 -7.05 2.61 -23.98
N VAL A 146 -8.16 1.94 -23.71
CA VAL A 146 -8.26 0.50 -23.95
C VAL A 146 -8.09 0.31 -25.45
N SER A 147 -6.87 -0.02 -25.88
CA SER A 147 -6.62 -0.59 -27.20
C SER A 147 -7.36 -1.93 -27.29
N MET A 148 -8.49 -1.96 -27.99
CA MET A 148 -9.02 -3.23 -28.49
C MET A 148 -8.22 -3.64 -29.74
N PRO A 149 -7.74 -4.89 -29.85
CA PRO A 149 -7.11 -5.40 -31.05
C PRO A 149 -8.17 -5.87 -32.07
N MET A 150 -7.85 -5.62 -33.35
CA MET A 150 -8.29 -6.29 -34.57
C MET A 150 -9.78 -6.57 -34.81
N GLY A 151 -10.34 -5.83 -35.77
CA GLY A 151 -11.33 -6.36 -36.71
C GLY A 151 -10.73 -6.37 -38.12
N VAL A 152 -10.04 -7.45 -38.48
CA VAL A 152 -9.91 -7.84 -39.89
C VAL A 152 -11.30 -8.16 -40.39
N ARG A 153 -11.72 -7.56 -41.51
CA ARG A 153 -12.56 -8.24 -42.50
C ARG A 153 -12.44 -7.56 -43.87
N ASP A 154 -11.80 -8.33 -44.74
CA ASP A 154 -11.86 -8.30 -46.18
C ASP A 154 -13.29 -8.22 -46.78
N LYS A 155 -13.29 -7.75 -48.04
CA LYS A 155 -14.27 -7.91 -49.14
C LYS A 155 -15.50 -7.00 -49.18
N ALA A 156 -15.50 -6.14 -50.21
CA ALA A 156 -16.28 -6.37 -51.44
C ALA A 156 -15.47 -5.87 -52.64
#